data_AF-A0A374W7K3-F1
#
_entry.id   AF-A0A374W7K3-F1
#
_cell.length_a   1.000
_cell.length_b   1.000
_cell.length_c   1.000
_cell.angle_alpha   90.00
_cell.angle_beta   90.00
_cell.angle_gamma   90.00
#
_symmetry.space_group_name_H-M   'P 1'
#
loop_
_entity.id
_entity.type
_entity.pdbx_description
1 polymer ?
#
loop_
_entity_poly.entity_id
_entity_poly.type
_entity_poly.pdbx_seq_one_letter_code
_entity_poly.pdbx_strand_id
1 'polypeptide(L)'
;MKQRLCLVLMIFALIACNEQKSSKMLDDSKRSKAQELVSVLNVRKAKGIMLGHQDALAYGSMWYGEKGRSDVKSVCGDYPAVVGWDIANVELGEALNIDSVKFQTIVEYIQITNEMGGVSTISWTARNPVEDSAVQDPVSAILTQKKYKDKYVSYLDKLAAFFIDLKDKEGNHIPVIFRPFHNPNVETYWWNINSCTTAEYKKLWQMTVDYLRKMKKVDNLVFALSLYNPLSTEEILNCYPGDEYVDIIGSDLYLEQANDPMGKMYVENLNKTLAVITDVSDKKNKIPALTDTGMEGIKIPNFFSELVYPVISEYPISYILFGKNAWNIENYYHIPIPGHPASEDFLKFVEIPRILTCNKLDNKG
;
A
#
# COMPACT_ATOMS: atom_id res chain seq x y z
N MET A 1 21.12 -79.64 35.03
CA MET A 1 19.69 -79.35 34.77
C MET A 1 19.41 -77.90 35.13
N LYS A 2 18.64 -77.20 34.28
CA LYS A 2 18.18 -75.80 34.35
C LYS A 2 19.02 -74.75 33.61
N GLN A 3 18.67 -74.64 32.33
CA GLN A 3 18.49 -73.43 31.50
C GLN A 3 18.69 -72.08 32.20
N ARG A 4 19.48 -71.18 31.58
CA ARG A 4 19.06 -69.79 31.36
C ARG A 4 19.55 -69.30 29.99
N LEU A 5 18.56 -68.96 29.18
CA LEU A 5 18.60 -68.35 27.87
C LEU A 5 18.92 -66.86 28.07
N CYS A 6 20.03 -66.36 27.51
CA CYS A 6 20.30 -64.93 27.39
C CYS A 6 20.25 -64.56 25.91
N LEU A 7 19.11 -63.99 25.53
CA LEU A 7 18.82 -63.38 24.24
C LEU A 7 19.62 -62.06 24.13
N VAL A 8 20.61 -62.01 23.25
CA VAL A 8 21.31 -60.74 22.92
C VAL A 8 20.56 -60.10 21.75
N LEU A 9 19.77 -59.06 22.05
CA LEU A 9 19.19 -58.17 21.03
C LEU A 9 20.31 -57.29 20.45
N MET A 10 20.62 -57.45 19.17
CA MET A 10 21.36 -56.44 18.40
C MET A 10 20.41 -55.28 18.09
N ILE A 11 20.64 -54.13 18.73
CA ILE A 11 20.03 -52.87 18.33
C ILE A 11 20.87 -52.29 17.18
N PHE A 12 20.37 -52.40 15.95
CA PHE A 12 20.89 -51.61 14.83
C PHE A 12 20.45 -50.15 15.04
N ALA A 13 21.39 -49.28 15.40
CA ALA A 13 21.19 -47.85 15.35
C ALA A 13 21.17 -47.39 13.89
N LEU A 14 19.98 -47.13 13.36
CA LEU A 14 19.79 -46.39 12.11
C LEU A 14 20.21 -44.94 12.35
N ILE A 15 21.44 -44.59 11.94
CA ILE A 15 21.86 -43.19 11.81
C ILE A 15 21.13 -42.63 10.59
N ALA A 16 19.97 -42.02 10.84
CA ALA A 16 19.34 -41.16 9.85
C ALA A 16 20.23 -39.92 9.68
N CYS A 17 20.85 -39.79 8.50
CA CYS A 17 21.45 -38.55 8.05
C CYS A 17 20.36 -37.47 8.07
N ASN A 18 20.41 -36.62 9.08
CA ASN A 18 19.61 -35.41 9.12
C ASN A 18 20.30 -34.42 8.15
N GLU A 19 19.85 -34.37 6.91
CA GLU A 19 20.16 -33.27 6.01
C GLU A 19 19.61 -31.99 6.64
N GLN A 20 20.48 -31.26 7.36
CA GLN A 20 20.28 -29.86 7.64
C GLN A 20 20.06 -29.18 6.29
N LYS A 21 18.82 -28.84 5.98
CA LYS A 21 18.48 -27.77 5.05
C LYS A 21 19.15 -26.51 5.58
N SER A 22 20.39 -26.28 5.16
CA SER A 22 21.03 -24.98 5.20
C SER A 22 20.07 -24.03 4.51
N SER A 23 19.43 -23.14 5.28
CA SER A 23 18.76 -22.00 4.68
C SER A 23 19.83 -21.30 3.86
N LYS A 24 19.61 -21.22 2.56
CA LYS A 24 20.44 -20.44 1.66
C LYS A 24 20.18 -18.99 2.11
N MET A 25 21.04 -18.43 2.95
CA MET A 25 21.18 -16.98 3.03
C MET A 25 21.60 -16.57 1.62
N LEU A 26 20.61 -16.15 0.82
CA LEU A 26 20.85 -15.48 -0.43
C LEU A 26 21.69 -14.26 -0.10
N ASP A 27 22.92 -14.25 -0.62
CA ASP A 27 23.85 -13.13 -0.69
C ASP A 27 23.11 -11.78 -0.67
N ASP A 28 23.07 -11.12 0.49
CA ASP A 28 22.29 -9.89 0.70
C ASP A 28 22.80 -8.73 -0.17
N SER A 29 24.00 -8.85 -0.76
CA SER A 29 24.58 -7.83 -1.66
C SER A 29 23.96 -7.80 -3.06
N LYS A 30 22.94 -8.63 -3.36
CA LYS A 30 22.29 -8.70 -4.70
C LYS A 30 20.79 -8.37 -4.71
N ARG A 31 20.18 -8.04 -3.57
CA ARG A 31 18.75 -7.68 -3.54
C ARG A 31 18.54 -6.27 -4.05
N SER A 32 17.49 -6.05 -4.84
CA SER A 32 17.04 -4.70 -5.16
C SER A 32 16.38 -4.05 -3.95
N LYS A 33 16.31 -2.71 -3.92
CA LYS A 33 15.61 -1.97 -2.87
C LYS A 33 14.13 -2.37 -2.74
N ALA A 34 13.47 -2.68 -3.85
CA ALA A 34 12.13 -3.26 -3.81
C ALA A 34 12.07 -4.62 -3.07
N GLN A 35 13.04 -5.51 -3.27
CA GLN A 35 13.09 -6.81 -2.59
C GLN A 35 13.41 -6.69 -1.10
N GLU A 36 14.24 -5.72 -0.72
CA GLU A 36 14.46 -5.34 0.68
C GLU A 36 13.13 -4.92 1.33
N LEU A 37 12.37 -4.02 0.69
CA LEU A 37 11.08 -3.57 1.21
C LEU A 37 10.05 -4.70 1.31
N VAL A 38 9.94 -5.58 0.30
CA VAL A 38 9.07 -6.77 0.41
C VAL A 38 9.43 -7.64 1.62
N SER A 39 10.73 -7.77 1.92
CA SER A 39 11.18 -8.51 3.11
C SER A 39 10.76 -7.81 4.40
N VAL A 40 10.96 -6.48 4.47
CA VAL A 40 10.55 -5.64 5.61
C VAL A 40 9.04 -5.72 5.84
N LEU A 41 8.23 -5.62 4.79
CA LEU A 41 6.78 -5.72 4.88
C LEU A 41 6.33 -7.08 5.43
N ASN A 42 6.92 -8.18 4.96
CA ASN A 42 6.59 -9.51 5.47
C ASN A 42 6.96 -9.70 6.96
N VAL A 43 8.13 -9.20 7.39
CA VAL A 43 8.53 -9.24 8.80
C VAL A 43 7.56 -8.42 9.66
N ARG A 44 7.20 -7.22 9.23
CA ARG A 44 6.29 -6.34 9.98
C ARG A 44 4.87 -6.87 10.01
N LYS A 45 4.36 -7.43 8.91
CA LYS A 45 3.07 -8.13 8.82
C LYS A 45 2.94 -9.25 9.87
N ALA A 46 4.03 -9.97 10.15
CA ALA A 46 4.04 -11.01 11.19
C ALA A 46 3.94 -10.42 12.62
N LYS A 47 4.38 -9.17 12.83
CA LYS A 47 4.27 -8.47 14.11
C LYS A 47 2.90 -7.82 14.30
N GLY A 48 2.35 -7.21 13.25
CA GLY A 48 1.13 -6.43 13.32
C GLY A 48 0.79 -5.71 12.03
N ILE A 49 -0.15 -4.78 12.12
CA ILE A 49 -0.68 -3.97 11.03
C ILE A 49 -0.08 -2.58 11.17
N MET A 50 0.68 -2.14 10.17
CA MET A 50 1.21 -0.77 10.18
C MET A 50 0.08 0.24 9.97
N LEU A 51 0.00 1.23 10.85
CA LEU A 51 -0.91 2.36 10.73
C LEU A 51 -0.40 3.32 9.66
N GLY A 52 -1.27 3.67 8.72
CA GLY A 52 -0.99 4.62 7.66
C GLY A 52 -1.93 5.82 7.64
N HIS A 53 -1.43 6.95 7.15
CA HIS A 53 -2.22 8.15 6.88
C HIS A 53 -1.71 8.86 5.62
N GLN A 54 -2.61 9.24 4.72
CA GLN A 54 -2.31 9.99 3.51
C GLN A 54 -1.89 11.43 3.83
N ASP A 55 -0.82 11.92 3.19
CA ASP A 55 -0.26 13.27 3.27
C ASP A 55 0.09 13.73 4.72
N ALA A 56 0.31 12.77 5.62
CA ALA A 56 0.34 12.96 7.06
C ALA A 56 1.37 13.98 7.60
N LEU A 57 2.39 14.32 6.82
CA LEU A 57 3.44 15.28 7.18
C LEU A 57 3.34 16.59 6.40
N ALA A 58 2.58 16.64 5.31
CA ALA A 58 2.47 17.84 4.49
C ALA A 58 1.50 18.85 5.10
N TYR A 59 0.36 18.37 5.57
CA TYR A 59 -0.71 19.17 6.10
C TYR A 59 -1.67 18.33 6.93
N GLY A 60 -2.67 18.96 7.53
CA GLY A 60 -3.75 18.31 8.25
C GLY A 60 -4.91 19.27 8.42
N SER A 61 -5.86 18.93 9.29
CA SER A 61 -7.04 19.78 9.48
C SER A 61 -6.62 21.15 10.02
N MET A 62 -6.84 22.18 9.21
CA MET A 62 -6.55 23.59 9.52
C MET A 62 -5.04 23.95 9.70
N TRP A 63 -4.11 23.16 9.14
CA TRP A 63 -2.70 23.54 9.08
C TRP A 63 -2.02 23.02 7.81
N TYR A 64 -0.98 23.72 7.34
CA TYR A 64 -0.23 23.37 6.13
C TYR A 64 1.26 23.70 6.27
N GLY A 65 2.13 22.77 5.92
CA GLY A 65 3.58 23.01 5.82
C GLY A 65 4.29 23.22 7.17
N GLU A 66 3.70 22.79 8.28
CA GLU A 66 4.33 22.90 9.60
C GLU A 66 5.31 21.75 9.84
N LYS A 67 6.61 22.07 9.89
CA LYS A 67 7.67 21.08 10.02
C LYS A 67 7.48 20.18 11.25
N GLY A 68 7.42 18.87 11.01
CA GLY A 68 7.32 17.85 12.06
C GLY A 68 5.92 17.69 12.66
N ARG A 69 4.90 18.40 12.13
CA ARG A 69 3.52 18.20 12.54
C ARG A 69 2.88 17.04 11.78
N SER A 70 1.92 16.38 12.44
CA SER A 70 1.04 15.35 11.88
C SER A 70 -0.19 15.26 12.77
N ASP A 71 -1.39 15.12 12.21
CA ASP A 71 -2.61 14.96 13.03
C ASP A 71 -2.59 13.65 13.82
N VAL A 72 -2.07 12.56 13.23
CA VAL A 72 -1.84 11.28 13.93
C VAL A 72 -0.99 11.52 15.18
N LYS A 73 0.18 12.16 15.02
CA LYS A 73 1.08 12.49 16.13
C LYS A 73 0.48 13.44 17.14
N SER A 74 -0.35 14.37 16.68
CA SER A 74 -1.01 15.34 17.57
C SER A 74 -2.01 14.65 18.50
N VAL A 75 -2.63 13.53 18.06
CA VAL A 75 -3.56 12.75 18.89
C VAL A 75 -2.85 11.70 19.73
N CYS A 76 -1.95 10.89 19.15
CA CYS A 76 -1.38 9.72 19.84
C CYS A 76 0.09 9.86 20.26
N GLY A 77 0.75 10.97 19.92
CA GLY A 77 2.15 11.22 20.26
C GLY A 77 3.18 10.53 19.35
N ASP A 78 2.76 9.79 18.32
CA ASP A 78 3.64 9.07 17.40
C ASP A 78 3.25 9.27 15.92
N TYR A 79 4.18 9.05 15.00
CA TYR A 79 3.93 9.13 13.56
C TYR A 79 3.30 7.83 13.02
N PRO A 80 2.51 7.90 11.94
CA PRO A 80 2.05 6.71 11.25
C PRO A 80 3.24 5.97 10.64
N ALA A 81 3.23 4.64 10.71
CA ALA A 81 4.28 3.79 10.14
C ALA A 81 4.25 3.74 8.61
N VAL A 82 3.11 4.07 7.99
CA VAL A 82 2.97 4.25 6.55
C VAL A 82 2.53 5.68 6.24
N VAL A 83 3.20 6.36 5.31
CA VAL A 83 2.75 7.68 4.84
C VAL A 83 2.38 7.58 3.36
N GLY A 84 1.14 7.94 3.06
CA GLY A 84 0.63 7.96 1.70
C GLY A 84 0.92 9.29 1.00
N TRP A 85 1.17 9.26 -0.30
CA TRP A 85 1.36 10.44 -1.16
C TRP A 85 0.68 10.23 -2.51
N ASP A 86 0.19 11.29 -3.14
CA ASP A 86 -0.23 11.25 -4.56
C ASP A 86 0.72 12.09 -5.42
N ILE A 87 1.14 11.53 -6.55
CA ILE A 87 2.09 12.18 -7.48
C ILE A 87 1.45 12.66 -8.79
N ALA A 88 0.13 12.78 -8.87
CA ALA A 88 -0.53 13.38 -10.04
C ALA A 88 0.08 14.74 -10.38
N ASN A 89 0.14 15.05 -11.68
CA ASN A 89 0.83 16.19 -12.28
C ASN A 89 2.37 16.09 -12.36
N VAL A 90 3.01 15.08 -11.74
CA VAL A 90 4.45 14.84 -11.94
C VAL A 90 4.74 14.54 -13.41
N GLU A 91 3.81 13.83 -14.06
CA GLU A 91 3.85 13.46 -15.45
C GLU A 91 3.77 14.65 -16.42
N LEU A 92 3.22 15.76 -15.94
CA LEU A 92 3.12 17.01 -16.68
C LEU A 92 4.37 17.90 -16.48
N GLY A 93 5.27 17.53 -15.56
CA GLY A 93 6.41 18.36 -15.17
C GLY A 93 6.02 19.59 -14.37
N GLU A 94 4.86 19.56 -13.70
CA GLU A 94 4.45 20.63 -12.79
C GLU A 94 5.30 20.61 -11.51
N ALA A 95 5.30 21.71 -10.78
CA ALA A 95 6.01 21.81 -9.50
C ALA A 95 5.21 21.24 -8.31
N LEU A 96 3.89 21.16 -8.44
CA LEU A 96 2.94 20.79 -7.40
C LEU A 96 2.16 19.55 -7.84
N ASN A 97 1.79 18.70 -6.88
CA ASN A 97 0.80 17.66 -7.10
C ASN A 97 -0.64 18.24 -7.11
N ILE A 98 -1.62 17.37 -7.29
CA ILE A 98 -3.05 17.74 -7.34
C ILE A 98 -3.56 18.37 -6.03
N ASP A 99 -2.88 18.11 -4.90
CA ASP A 99 -3.20 18.64 -3.56
C ASP A 99 -2.35 19.85 -3.16
N SER A 100 -1.71 20.49 -4.15
CA SER A 100 -0.87 21.69 -3.99
C SER A 100 0.41 21.46 -3.18
N VAL A 101 0.88 20.22 -3.01
CA VAL A 101 2.16 19.89 -2.36
C VAL A 101 3.28 19.88 -3.39
N LYS A 102 4.39 20.57 -3.12
CA LYS A 102 5.57 20.56 -3.99
C LYS A 102 6.18 19.16 -4.06
N PHE A 103 6.54 18.68 -5.25
CA PHE A 103 7.19 17.37 -5.38
C PHE A 103 8.49 17.27 -4.59
N GLN A 104 9.30 18.34 -4.55
CA GLN A 104 10.51 18.37 -3.72
C GLN A 104 10.19 18.16 -2.24
N THR A 105 9.09 18.74 -1.76
CA THR A 105 8.64 18.56 -0.38
C THR A 105 8.11 17.15 -0.13
N ILE A 106 7.46 16.52 -1.12
CA ILE A 106 7.10 15.09 -1.04
C ILE A 106 8.37 14.23 -0.91
N VAL A 107 9.42 14.50 -1.70
CA VAL A 107 10.72 13.79 -1.59
C VAL A 107 11.31 13.95 -0.18
N GLU A 108 11.33 15.17 0.36
CA GLU A 108 11.80 15.44 1.72
C GLU A 108 11.00 14.66 2.78
N TYR A 109 9.67 14.58 2.65
CA TYR A 109 8.85 13.81 3.58
C TYR A 109 9.00 12.29 3.43
N ILE A 110 9.25 11.78 2.22
CA ILE A 110 9.62 10.38 1.99
C ILE A 110 10.95 10.07 2.70
N GLN A 111 11.94 10.97 2.61
CA GLN A 111 13.21 10.84 3.34
C GLN A 111 13.00 10.81 4.86
N ILE A 112 12.21 11.75 5.41
CA ILE A 112 11.88 11.79 6.84
C ILE A 112 11.15 10.51 7.27
N THR A 113 10.21 10.03 6.46
CA THR A 113 9.48 8.78 6.73
C THR A 113 10.42 7.59 6.79
N ASN A 114 11.35 7.48 5.84
CA ASN A 114 12.39 6.45 5.80
C ASN A 114 13.33 6.54 7.01
N GLU A 115 13.76 7.74 7.42
CA GLU A 115 14.60 7.97 8.62
C GLU A 115 13.91 7.54 9.92
N MET A 116 12.59 7.64 9.99
CA MET A 116 11.78 7.11 11.10
C MET A 116 11.57 5.59 11.03
N GLY A 117 12.10 4.93 9.99
CA GLY A 117 11.86 3.51 9.70
C GLY A 117 10.49 3.21 9.08
N GLY A 118 9.68 4.24 8.79
CA GLY A 118 8.38 4.10 8.14
C GLY A 118 8.49 3.71 6.67
N VAL A 119 7.34 3.49 6.03
CA VAL A 119 7.22 3.16 4.61
C VAL A 119 6.41 4.23 3.90
N SER A 120 6.85 4.68 2.73
CA SER A 120 6.02 5.54 1.88
C SER A 120 5.25 4.71 0.84
N THR A 121 3.96 5.00 0.69
CA THR A 121 3.11 4.47 -0.38
C THR A 121 2.64 5.60 -1.28
N ILE A 122 2.64 5.39 -2.59
CA ILE A 122 2.46 6.44 -3.58
C ILE A 122 1.37 6.04 -4.56
N SER A 123 0.26 6.76 -4.57
CA SER A 123 -0.75 6.70 -5.62
C SER A 123 -0.39 7.62 -6.78
N TRP A 124 -0.99 7.38 -7.94
CA TRP A 124 -0.87 8.25 -9.09
C TRP A 124 -2.22 8.45 -9.74
N THR A 125 -2.86 9.57 -9.40
CA THR A 125 -4.11 10.01 -10.03
C THR A 125 -3.81 10.67 -11.39
N ALA A 126 -3.26 9.87 -12.31
CA ALA A 126 -2.67 10.34 -13.56
C ALA A 126 -3.67 11.14 -14.41
N ARG A 127 -3.20 12.25 -14.99
CA ARG A 127 -3.95 12.92 -16.06
C ARG A 127 -4.14 11.99 -17.25
N ASN A 128 -5.29 12.08 -17.91
CA ASN A 128 -5.54 11.31 -19.12
C ASN A 128 -4.59 11.78 -20.24
N PRO A 129 -3.71 10.92 -20.80
CA PRO A 129 -2.82 11.30 -21.90
C PRO A 129 -3.55 11.47 -23.24
N VAL A 130 -4.82 11.11 -23.32
CA VAL A 130 -5.69 11.26 -24.49
C VAL A 130 -6.50 12.53 -24.35
N GLU A 131 -6.00 13.59 -25.02
CA GLU A 131 -6.59 14.94 -24.97
C GLU A 131 -7.83 15.08 -25.88
N ASP A 132 -8.05 14.14 -26.80
CA ASP A 132 -9.20 14.14 -27.70
C ASP A 132 -10.44 13.57 -27.00
N SER A 133 -11.39 14.45 -26.66
CA SER A 133 -12.65 14.08 -26.00
C SER A 133 -13.56 13.18 -26.82
N ALA A 134 -13.30 13.01 -28.13
CA ALA A 134 -14.03 12.04 -28.95
C ALA A 134 -13.61 10.60 -28.67
N VAL A 135 -12.41 10.37 -28.12
CA VAL A 135 -11.90 9.04 -27.80
C VAL A 135 -12.56 8.53 -26.52
N GLN A 136 -13.39 7.49 -26.66
CA GLN A 136 -14.15 6.90 -25.56
C GLN A 136 -13.31 5.96 -24.68
N ASP A 137 -12.30 5.31 -25.26
CA ASP A 137 -11.39 4.39 -24.55
C ASP A 137 -9.94 4.89 -24.63
N PRO A 138 -9.50 5.65 -23.62
CA PRO A 138 -8.14 6.15 -23.56
C PRO A 138 -7.08 5.04 -23.48
N VAL A 139 -7.37 3.93 -22.80
CA VAL A 139 -6.43 2.82 -22.62
C VAL A 139 -6.14 2.16 -23.97
N SER A 140 -7.19 1.82 -24.73
CA SER A 140 -7.03 1.23 -26.06
C SER A 140 -6.28 2.18 -27.00
N ALA A 141 -6.56 3.48 -26.92
CA ALA A 141 -5.86 4.49 -27.71
C ALA A 141 -4.36 4.59 -27.36
N ILE A 142 -3.98 4.54 -26.07
CA ILE A 142 -2.57 4.46 -25.65
C ILE A 142 -1.90 3.20 -26.20
N LEU A 143 -2.59 2.06 -26.21
CA LEU A 143 -2.02 0.77 -26.63
C LEU A 143 -1.87 0.65 -28.16
N THR A 144 -2.77 1.27 -28.92
CA THR A 144 -2.88 1.06 -30.38
C THR A 144 -2.40 2.25 -31.21
N GLN A 145 -2.41 3.47 -30.67
CA GLN A 145 -2.09 4.67 -31.43
C GLN A 145 -0.77 5.29 -30.97
N LYS A 146 0.18 5.40 -31.90
CA LYS A 146 1.55 5.89 -31.61
C LYS A 146 1.57 7.23 -30.88
N LYS A 147 0.72 8.19 -31.28
CA LYS A 147 0.65 9.53 -30.66
C LYS A 147 0.39 9.46 -29.15
N TYR A 148 -0.64 8.70 -28.74
CA TYR A 148 -1.02 8.58 -27.33
C TYR A 148 -0.05 7.67 -26.57
N LYS A 149 0.49 6.65 -27.22
CA LYS A 149 1.58 5.83 -26.66
C LYS A 149 2.80 6.67 -26.32
N ASP A 150 3.26 7.52 -27.24
CA ASP A 150 4.44 8.37 -27.06
C ASP A 150 4.21 9.40 -25.93
N LYS A 151 3.01 10.00 -25.86
CA LYS A 151 2.63 10.89 -24.76
C LYS A 151 2.64 10.15 -23.42
N TYR A 152 2.07 8.96 -23.36
CA TYR A 152 2.06 8.14 -22.15
C TYR A 152 3.49 7.70 -21.74
N VAL A 153 4.35 7.34 -22.69
CA VAL A 153 5.77 7.07 -22.42
C VAL A 153 6.47 8.30 -21.83
N SER A 154 6.16 9.51 -22.31
CA SER A 154 6.71 10.74 -21.72
C SER A 154 6.25 10.99 -20.28
N TYR A 155 5.07 10.49 -19.89
CA TYR A 155 4.65 10.48 -18.50
C TYR A 155 5.53 9.53 -17.68
N LEU A 156 5.74 8.31 -18.18
CA LEU A 156 6.60 7.32 -17.52
C LEU A 156 8.06 7.78 -17.39
N ASP A 157 8.57 8.60 -18.32
CA ASP A 157 9.87 9.27 -18.21
C ASP A 157 9.96 10.15 -16.95
N LYS A 158 8.91 10.94 -16.68
CA LYS A 158 8.85 11.84 -15.51
C LYS A 158 8.69 11.07 -14.22
N LEU A 159 7.84 10.05 -14.21
CA LEU A 159 7.71 9.16 -13.06
C LEU A 159 9.04 8.48 -12.73
N ALA A 160 9.74 7.95 -13.74
CA ALA A 160 11.04 7.33 -13.54
C ALA A 160 12.06 8.32 -12.95
N ALA A 161 12.09 9.55 -13.44
CA ALA A 161 12.97 10.59 -12.90
C ALA A 161 12.65 10.88 -11.42
N PHE A 162 11.36 11.00 -11.07
CA PHE A 162 10.93 11.19 -9.68
C PHE A 162 11.35 10.02 -8.78
N PHE A 163 11.11 8.78 -9.19
CA PHE A 163 11.43 7.59 -8.38
C PHE A 163 12.93 7.34 -8.22
N ILE A 164 13.74 7.65 -9.25
CA ILE A 164 15.21 7.57 -9.18
C ILE A 164 15.77 8.62 -8.22
N ASP A 165 15.10 9.77 -8.07
CA ASP A 165 15.55 10.84 -7.17
C ASP A 165 15.21 10.56 -5.70
N LEU A 166 14.37 9.56 -5.41
CA LEU A 166 14.09 9.12 -4.04
C LEU A 166 15.32 8.46 -3.43
N LYS A 167 16.17 9.28 -2.80
CA LYS A 167 17.42 8.86 -2.18
C LYS A 167 17.52 9.31 -0.73
N ASP A 168 18.17 8.50 0.10
CA ASP A 168 18.55 8.90 1.45
C ASP A 168 19.76 9.86 1.42
N LYS A 169 20.22 10.27 2.61
CA LYS A 169 21.34 11.21 2.77
C LYS A 169 22.67 10.61 2.27
N GLU A 170 22.76 9.29 2.25
CA GLU A 170 23.90 8.51 1.79
C GLU A 170 23.85 8.25 0.28
N GLY A 171 22.77 8.64 -0.40
CA GLY A 171 22.56 8.50 -1.83
C GLY A 171 21.99 7.14 -2.27
N ASN A 172 21.58 6.28 -1.34
CA ASN A 172 20.91 5.01 -1.67
C ASN A 172 19.44 5.27 -2.02
N HIS A 173 18.89 4.51 -2.98
CA HIS A 173 17.47 4.63 -3.29
C HIS A 173 16.60 4.22 -2.08
N ILE A 174 15.59 5.03 -1.80
CA ILE A 174 14.55 4.74 -0.80
C ILE A 174 13.48 3.90 -1.48
N PRO A 175 13.19 2.68 -0.98
CA PRO A 175 12.12 1.87 -1.53
C PRO A 175 10.74 2.40 -1.12
N VAL A 176 9.81 2.38 -2.06
CA VAL A 176 8.43 2.85 -1.89
C VAL A 176 7.45 1.86 -2.49
N ILE A 177 6.23 1.87 -1.94
CA ILE A 177 5.10 1.17 -2.56
C ILE A 177 4.53 2.11 -3.63
N PHE A 178 4.41 1.64 -4.86
CA PHE A 178 3.74 2.35 -5.94
C PHE A 178 2.41 1.67 -6.28
N ARG A 179 1.32 2.42 -6.20
CA ARG A 179 -0.07 1.97 -6.37
C ARG A 179 -0.72 2.69 -7.56
N PRO A 180 -0.24 2.46 -8.81
CA PRO A 180 -0.83 3.06 -10.00
C PRO A 180 -2.19 2.43 -10.32
N PHE A 181 -3.00 3.12 -11.12
CA PHE A 181 -4.26 2.60 -11.67
C PHE A 181 -5.19 1.98 -10.61
N HIS A 182 -5.23 2.59 -9.43
CA HIS A 182 -6.07 2.16 -8.32
C HIS A 182 -7.55 2.24 -8.70
N ASN A 183 -8.34 1.39 -8.05
CA ASN A 183 -9.79 1.33 -8.19
C ASN A 183 -10.24 1.26 -9.66
N PRO A 184 -9.71 0.32 -10.45
CA PRO A 184 -10.05 0.21 -11.86
C PRO A 184 -11.53 -0.10 -12.10
N ASN A 185 -12.26 -0.53 -11.07
CA ASN A 185 -13.70 -0.75 -11.07
C ASN A 185 -14.53 0.50 -10.72
N VAL A 186 -13.91 1.68 -10.53
CA VAL A 186 -14.59 2.96 -10.28
C VAL A 186 -14.60 3.83 -11.53
N GLU A 187 -15.77 4.33 -11.94
CA GLU A 187 -16.02 4.93 -13.26
C GLU A 187 -15.28 6.25 -13.53
N THR A 188 -14.86 6.95 -12.47
CA THR A 188 -14.24 8.29 -12.60
C THR A 188 -12.84 8.26 -13.23
N TYR A 189 -12.18 7.11 -13.25
CA TYR A 189 -10.83 6.98 -13.79
C TYR A 189 -10.82 6.62 -15.27
N TRP A 190 -9.91 7.22 -16.04
CA TRP A 190 -9.77 6.92 -17.47
C TRP A 190 -9.25 5.51 -17.76
N TRP A 191 -8.73 4.81 -16.74
CA TRP A 191 -8.34 3.40 -16.78
C TRP A 191 -9.43 2.45 -16.26
N ASN A 192 -10.68 2.93 -16.17
CA ASN A 192 -11.80 2.12 -15.70
C ASN A 192 -12.05 0.90 -16.62
N ILE A 193 -12.24 -0.28 -16.02
CA ILE A 193 -12.41 -1.57 -16.72
C ILE A 193 -13.80 -1.78 -17.34
N ASN A 194 -14.73 -0.85 -17.14
CA ASN A 194 -15.97 -0.79 -17.91
C ASN A 194 -15.81 0.10 -19.16
N SER A 195 -14.79 0.97 -19.20
CA SER A 195 -14.44 1.80 -20.35
C SER A 195 -13.38 1.17 -21.26
N CYS A 196 -12.49 0.34 -20.72
CA CYS A 196 -11.57 -0.51 -21.48
C CYS A 196 -11.76 -2.00 -21.15
N THR A 197 -11.16 -2.92 -21.89
CA THR A 197 -11.20 -4.34 -21.50
C THR A 197 -10.24 -4.65 -20.35
N THR A 198 -10.54 -5.70 -19.56
CA THR A 198 -9.63 -6.23 -18.54
C THR A 198 -8.26 -6.62 -19.11
N ALA A 199 -8.22 -7.10 -20.36
CA ALA A 199 -6.97 -7.41 -21.06
C ALA A 199 -6.15 -6.16 -21.40
N GLU A 200 -6.80 -5.06 -21.78
CA GLU A 200 -6.15 -3.78 -22.04
C GLU A 200 -5.64 -3.15 -20.74
N TYR A 201 -6.41 -3.18 -19.66
CA TYR A 201 -5.95 -2.76 -18.33
C TYR A 201 -4.67 -3.50 -17.92
N LYS A 202 -4.65 -4.84 -18.04
CA LYS A 202 -3.45 -5.64 -17.75
C LYS A 202 -2.27 -5.27 -18.63
N LYS A 203 -2.49 -5.00 -19.92
CA LYS A 203 -1.42 -4.56 -20.84
C LYS A 203 -0.87 -3.18 -20.47
N LEU A 204 -1.72 -2.23 -20.08
CA LEU A 204 -1.29 -0.91 -19.61
C LEU A 204 -0.45 -1.05 -18.34
N TRP A 205 -0.89 -1.87 -17.39
CA TRP A 205 -0.12 -2.18 -16.18
C TRP A 205 1.24 -2.76 -16.51
N GLN A 206 1.29 -3.84 -17.31
CA GLN A 206 2.52 -4.50 -17.70
C GLN A 206 3.48 -3.54 -18.42
N MET A 207 2.97 -2.73 -19.36
CA MET A 207 3.76 -1.70 -20.05
C MET A 207 4.38 -0.71 -19.05
N THR A 208 3.64 -0.31 -18.03
CA THR A 208 4.10 0.63 -16.99
C THR A 208 5.21 0.03 -16.14
N VAL A 209 4.99 -1.18 -15.61
CA VAL A 209 5.96 -1.89 -14.79
C VAL A 209 7.23 -2.18 -15.58
N ASP A 210 7.10 -2.69 -16.81
CA ASP A 210 8.26 -3.01 -17.66
C ASP A 210 9.05 -1.76 -18.04
N TYR A 211 8.37 -0.66 -18.33
CA TYR A 211 9.05 0.59 -18.62
C TYR A 211 9.85 1.09 -17.41
N LEU A 212 9.24 1.14 -16.22
CA LEU A 212 9.91 1.62 -15.01
C LEU A 212 11.05 0.66 -14.58
N ARG A 213 10.75 -0.64 -14.43
CA ARG A 213 11.72 -1.63 -13.92
C ARG A 213 12.77 -2.01 -14.97
N LYS A 214 12.35 -2.38 -16.19
CA LYS A 214 13.26 -2.97 -17.19
C LYS A 214 13.94 -1.92 -18.06
N MET A 215 13.22 -0.90 -18.51
CA MET A 215 13.77 0.13 -19.39
C MET A 215 14.50 1.24 -18.62
N LYS A 216 13.85 1.78 -17.57
CA LYS A 216 14.39 2.88 -16.77
C LYS A 216 15.24 2.43 -15.58
N LYS A 217 15.27 1.13 -15.29
CA LYS A 217 16.06 0.54 -14.19
C LYS A 217 15.71 1.13 -12.81
N VAL A 218 14.45 1.51 -12.62
CA VAL A 218 13.94 1.90 -11.31
C VAL A 218 13.79 0.64 -10.46
N ASP A 219 14.62 0.50 -9.43
CA ASP A 219 14.79 -0.73 -8.64
C ASP A 219 14.19 -0.66 -7.23
N ASN A 220 13.60 0.48 -6.88
CA ASN A 220 13.06 0.83 -5.56
C ASN A 220 11.52 0.82 -5.51
N LEU A 221 10.85 0.15 -6.45
CA LEU A 221 9.37 0.08 -6.52
C LEU A 221 8.80 -1.30 -6.20
N VAL A 222 7.94 -1.34 -5.18
CA VAL A 222 7.02 -2.45 -4.86
C VAL A 222 5.64 -2.09 -5.42
N PHE A 223 5.05 -2.91 -6.28
CA PHE A 223 3.80 -2.57 -6.97
C PHE A 223 2.57 -3.11 -6.24
N ALA A 224 1.61 -2.24 -5.93
CA ALA A 224 0.36 -2.58 -5.27
C ALA A 224 -0.83 -2.46 -6.22
N LEU A 225 -1.48 -3.59 -6.53
CA LEU A 225 -2.77 -3.63 -7.23
C LEU A 225 -3.87 -3.39 -6.21
N SER A 226 -4.64 -2.31 -6.32
CA SER A 226 -5.79 -2.04 -5.44
C SER A 226 -7.10 -1.88 -6.21
N LEU A 227 -8.14 -2.56 -5.73
CA LEU A 227 -9.51 -2.44 -6.21
C LEU A 227 -10.41 -1.86 -5.12
N TYR A 228 -11.47 -1.17 -5.53
CA TYR A 228 -12.46 -0.66 -4.58
C TYR A 228 -13.42 -1.79 -4.18
N ASN A 229 -13.39 -2.21 -2.92
CA ASN A 229 -14.31 -3.20 -2.35
C ASN A 229 -14.54 -4.48 -3.21
N PRO A 230 -13.49 -5.22 -3.62
CA PRO A 230 -13.65 -6.44 -4.40
C PRO A 230 -14.31 -7.54 -3.55
N LEU A 231 -15.43 -8.08 -4.02
CA LEU A 231 -16.24 -9.06 -3.29
C LEU A 231 -16.05 -10.49 -3.81
N SER A 232 -15.22 -10.69 -4.84
CA SER A 232 -14.93 -12.00 -5.40
C SER A 232 -13.49 -12.14 -5.89
N THR A 233 -12.96 -13.36 -5.86
CA THR A 233 -11.64 -13.69 -6.44
C THR A 233 -11.57 -13.30 -7.92
N GLU A 234 -12.67 -13.47 -8.65
CA GLU A 234 -12.75 -13.17 -10.09
C GLU A 234 -12.52 -11.69 -10.37
N GLU A 235 -13.10 -10.77 -9.58
CA GLU A 235 -12.87 -9.32 -9.71
C GLU A 235 -11.37 -8.96 -9.63
N ILE A 236 -10.66 -9.54 -8.67
CA ILE A 236 -9.22 -9.32 -8.52
C ILE A 236 -8.45 -9.94 -9.70
N LEU A 237 -8.74 -11.19 -10.06
CA LEU A 237 -8.04 -11.89 -11.15
C LEU A 237 -8.31 -11.27 -12.52
N ASN A 238 -9.46 -10.61 -12.71
CA ASN A 238 -9.79 -9.83 -13.90
C ASN A 238 -8.91 -8.60 -14.04
N CYS A 239 -8.38 -8.04 -12.95
CA CYS A 239 -7.42 -6.92 -13.00
C CYS A 239 -5.96 -7.38 -12.82
N TYR A 240 -5.74 -8.63 -12.40
CA TYR A 240 -4.41 -9.15 -12.06
C TYR A 240 -3.50 -9.35 -13.30
N PRO A 241 -2.40 -8.57 -13.43
CA PRO A 241 -1.54 -8.56 -14.62
C PRO A 241 -0.48 -9.66 -14.63
N GLY A 242 -0.39 -10.48 -13.57
CA GLY A 242 0.54 -11.60 -13.44
C GLY A 242 1.49 -11.45 -12.25
N ASP A 243 2.06 -12.57 -11.82
CA ASP A 243 2.83 -12.65 -10.58
C ASP A 243 4.12 -11.79 -10.58
N GLU A 244 4.69 -11.50 -11.75
CA GLU A 244 5.90 -10.66 -11.86
C GLU A 244 5.61 -9.15 -11.75
N TYR A 245 4.34 -8.76 -11.82
CA TYR A 245 3.90 -7.37 -11.98
C TYR A 245 3.23 -6.79 -10.72
N VAL A 246 2.98 -7.63 -9.71
CA VAL A 246 2.30 -7.25 -8.48
C VAL A 246 3.05 -7.85 -7.29
N ASP A 247 3.27 -7.04 -6.26
CA ASP A 247 3.87 -7.45 -4.99
C ASP A 247 2.84 -7.41 -3.85
N ILE A 248 1.90 -6.45 -3.91
CA ILE A 248 0.83 -6.24 -2.92
C ILE A 248 -0.54 -6.34 -3.62
N ILE A 249 -1.47 -7.06 -3.00
CA ILE A 249 -2.89 -7.04 -3.37
C ILE A 249 -3.63 -6.23 -2.31
N GLY A 250 -4.10 -5.07 -2.73
CA GLY A 250 -4.76 -4.08 -1.91
C GLY A 250 -6.25 -4.03 -2.14
N SER A 251 -6.93 -3.33 -1.22
CA SER A 251 -8.26 -2.82 -1.49
C SER A 251 -8.46 -1.44 -0.88
N ASP A 252 -9.30 -0.65 -1.54
CA ASP A 252 -9.83 0.60 -1.01
C ASP A 252 -11.31 0.39 -0.59
N LEU A 253 -11.73 0.94 0.54
CA LEU A 253 -13.13 0.88 1.00
C LEU A 253 -13.39 1.98 2.03
N TYR A 254 -14.42 2.81 1.81
CA TYR A 254 -14.79 3.89 2.74
C TYR A 254 -16.18 3.67 3.36
N LEU A 255 -16.36 4.17 4.59
CA LEU A 255 -17.67 4.25 5.23
C LEU A 255 -18.35 5.55 4.79
N GLU A 256 -19.36 5.42 3.94
CA GLU A 256 -20.23 6.53 3.55
C GLU A 256 -21.40 6.68 4.54
N GLN A 257 -21.18 7.49 5.58
CA GLN A 257 -22.11 7.57 6.72
C GLN A 257 -23.54 7.98 6.35
N ALA A 258 -23.73 8.71 5.24
CA ALA A 258 -25.05 9.08 4.74
C ALA A 258 -25.90 7.86 4.36
N ASN A 259 -25.25 6.79 3.87
CA ASN A 259 -25.88 5.56 3.43
C ASN A 259 -25.74 4.43 4.47
N ASP A 260 -24.79 4.55 5.39
CA ASP A 260 -24.55 3.58 6.47
C ASP A 260 -24.32 4.27 7.83
N PRO A 261 -25.38 4.81 8.47
CA PRO A 261 -25.25 5.63 9.68
C PRO A 261 -24.58 4.94 10.86
N MET A 262 -24.66 3.61 10.92
CA MET A 262 -24.13 2.77 11.99
C MET A 262 -22.90 1.95 11.56
N GLY A 263 -22.42 2.11 10.33
CA GLY A 263 -21.24 1.39 9.83
C GLY A 263 -21.43 -0.12 9.61
N LYS A 264 -22.68 -0.62 9.57
CA LYS A 264 -22.96 -2.06 9.46
C LYS A 264 -22.57 -2.61 8.09
N MET A 265 -22.91 -1.88 7.03
CA MET A 265 -22.55 -2.27 5.66
C MET A 265 -21.04 -2.18 5.46
N TYR A 266 -20.39 -1.14 6.02
CA TYR A 266 -18.95 -1.01 6.00
C TYR A 266 -18.27 -2.19 6.67
N VAL A 267 -18.68 -2.59 7.89
CA VAL A 267 -18.12 -3.75 8.59
C VAL A 267 -18.31 -5.04 7.79
N GLU A 268 -19.50 -5.27 7.23
CA GLU A 268 -19.79 -6.46 6.42
C GLU A 268 -18.92 -6.51 5.15
N ASN A 269 -18.83 -5.40 4.43
CA ASN A 269 -18.05 -5.30 3.20
C ASN A 269 -16.55 -5.35 3.48
N LEU A 270 -16.07 -4.73 4.55
CA LEU A 270 -14.69 -4.80 4.98
C LEU A 270 -14.30 -6.25 5.26
N ASN A 271 -15.14 -6.99 5.98
CA ASN A 271 -14.89 -8.40 6.27
C ASN A 271 -14.83 -9.25 4.98
N LYS A 272 -15.80 -9.09 4.07
CA LYS A 272 -15.81 -9.80 2.78
C LYS A 272 -14.59 -9.46 1.92
N THR A 273 -14.29 -8.17 1.78
CA THR A 273 -13.15 -7.68 1.01
C THR A 273 -11.84 -8.22 1.57
N LEU A 274 -11.63 -8.13 2.89
CA LEU A 274 -10.40 -8.63 3.50
C LEU A 274 -10.26 -10.15 3.36
N ALA A 275 -11.36 -10.90 3.45
CA ALA A 275 -11.34 -12.34 3.17
C ALA A 275 -10.88 -12.65 1.74
N VAL A 276 -11.39 -11.92 0.75
CA VAL A 276 -11.02 -12.15 -0.66
C VAL A 276 -9.57 -11.73 -0.93
N ILE A 277 -9.15 -10.52 -0.53
CA ILE A 277 -7.78 -10.07 -0.83
C ILE A 277 -6.73 -10.92 -0.12
N THR A 278 -7.00 -11.41 1.08
CA THR A 278 -6.06 -12.28 1.81
C THR A 278 -5.98 -13.67 1.19
N ASP A 279 -7.12 -14.29 0.84
CA ASP A 279 -7.14 -15.58 0.14
C ASP A 279 -6.39 -15.53 -1.20
N VAL A 280 -6.61 -14.48 -2.01
CA VAL A 280 -5.90 -14.31 -3.28
C VAL A 280 -4.42 -14.03 -3.04
N SER A 281 -4.08 -13.21 -2.04
CA SER A 281 -2.69 -12.93 -1.68
C SER A 281 -1.94 -14.20 -1.30
N ASP A 282 -2.54 -15.06 -0.47
CA ASP A 282 -1.92 -16.31 -0.05
C ASP A 282 -1.71 -17.25 -1.24
N LYS A 283 -2.71 -17.40 -2.11
CA LYS A 283 -2.62 -18.22 -3.34
C LYS A 283 -1.58 -17.71 -4.33
N LYS A 284 -1.32 -16.40 -4.35
CA LYS A 284 -0.37 -15.74 -5.25
C LYS A 284 0.97 -15.41 -4.61
N ASN A 285 1.17 -15.76 -3.33
CA ASN A 285 2.33 -15.40 -2.53
C ASN A 285 2.61 -13.88 -2.55
N LYS A 286 1.56 -13.09 -2.31
CA LYS A 286 1.56 -11.61 -2.26
C LYS A 286 1.27 -11.10 -0.87
N ILE A 287 1.49 -9.80 -0.66
CA ILE A 287 1.21 -9.14 0.61
C ILE A 287 -0.19 -8.51 0.54
N PRO A 288 -1.14 -8.87 1.42
CA PRO A 288 -2.43 -8.20 1.49
C PRO A 288 -2.33 -6.87 2.26
N ALA A 289 -3.09 -5.86 1.85
CA ALA A 289 -3.18 -4.57 2.54
C ALA A 289 -4.55 -3.90 2.37
N LEU A 290 -4.97 -3.12 3.36
CA LEU A 290 -6.09 -2.19 3.21
C LEU A 290 -5.49 -0.83 2.79
N THR A 291 -5.47 -0.59 1.49
CA THR A 291 -4.63 0.44 0.87
C THR A 291 -5.23 1.83 0.85
N ASP A 292 -6.53 1.95 1.12
CA ASP A 292 -7.18 3.23 1.41
C ASP A 292 -8.53 3.02 2.12
N THR A 293 -8.78 3.71 3.22
CA THR A 293 -10.03 3.59 3.97
C THR A 293 -10.30 4.80 4.86
N GLY A 294 -11.47 4.83 5.47
CA GLY A 294 -11.82 5.82 6.48
C GLY A 294 -13.29 6.18 6.44
N MET A 295 -13.62 7.21 7.21
CA MET A 295 -14.93 7.84 7.23
C MET A 295 -14.73 9.35 7.27
N GLU A 296 -15.24 10.05 6.26
CA GLU A 296 -15.17 11.51 6.19
C GLU A 296 -15.79 12.15 7.45
N GLY A 297 -15.00 12.98 8.12
CA GLY A 297 -15.41 13.71 9.33
C GLY A 297 -15.55 12.83 10.56
N ILE A 298 -15.25 11.53 10.46
CA ILE A 298 -15.25 10.55 11.56
C ILE A 298 -16.51 10.66 12.44
N LYS A 299 -17.67 10.57 11.79
CA LYS A 299 -18.98 10.88 12.40
C LYS A 299 -19.49 9.83 13.41
N ILE A 300 -18.86 8.66 13.47
CA ILE A 300 -19.11 7.62 14.49
C ILE A 300 -17.91 7.66 15.46
N PRO A 301 -18.08 8.11 16.72
CA PRO A 301 -16.97 8.35 17.64
C PRO A 301 -16.10 7.12 17.96
N ASN A 302 -16.69 5.92 17.90
CA ASN A 302 -16.04 4.64 18.18
C ASN A 302 -15.61 3.87 16.90
N PHE A 303 -15.43 4.59 15.78
CA PHE A 303 -15.13 4.02 14.47
C PHE A 303 -13.91 3.10 14.44
N PHE A 304 -12.80 3.51 15.05
CA PHE A 304 -11.52 2.78 14.94
C PHE A 304 -11.54 1.51 15.77
N SER A 305 -11.93 1.60 17.06
CA SER A 305 -11.84 0.45 17.96
C SER A 305 -13.02 -0.52 17.87
N GLU A 306 -14.22 -0.05 17.49
CA GLU A 306 -15.42 -0.91 17.44
C GLU A 306 -15.84 -1.33 16.02
N LEU A 307 -15.51 -0.55 14.97
CA LEU A 307 -15.87 -0.92 13.60
C LEU A 307 -14.67 -1.45 12.79
N VAL A 308 -13.53 -0.75 12.82
CA VAL A 308 -12.37 -1.13 12.02
C VAL A 308 -11.59 -2.30 12.66
N TYR A 309 -11.14 -2.13 13.90
CA TYR A 309 -10.23 -3.09 14.55
C TYR A 309 -10.75 -4.53 14.60
N PRO A 310 -12.01 -4.79 15.03
CA PRO A 310 -12.50 -6.16 15.17
C PRO A 310 -12.53 -6.93 13.87
N VAL A 311 -12.59 -6.24 12.73
CA VAL A 311 -12.53 -6.87 11.41
C VAL A 311 -11.08 -7.09 10.99
N ILE A 312 -10.25 -6.05 11.01
CA ILE A 312 -8.87 -6.16 10.50
C ILE A 312 -7.99 -7.11 11.35
N SER A 313 -8.34 -7.35 12.63
CA SER A 313 -7.60 -8.25 13.52
C SER A 313 -7.61 -9.72 13.07
N GLU A 314 -8.63 -10.11 12.31
CA GLU A 314 -8.85 -11.48 11.81
C GLU A 314 -8.03 -11.78 10.55
N TYR A 315 -7.41 -10.77 9.96
CA TYR A 315 -6.74 -10.87 8.66
C TYR A 315 -5.25 -10.50 8.75
N PRO A 316 -4.35 -11.23 8.05
CA PRO A 316 -2.92 -10.96 8.09
C PRO A 316 -2.52 -9.82 7.14
N ILE A 317 -3.19 -8.66 7.22
CA ILE A 317 -2.85 -7.49 6.38
C ILE A 317 -1.55 -6.81 6.87
N SER A 318 -0.74 -6.32 5.93
CA SER A 318 0.53 -5.66 6.26
C SER A 318 0.35 -4.23 6.78
N TYR A 319 -0.63 -3.50 6.24
CA TYR A 319 -0.92 -2.14 6.65
C TYR A 319 -2.37 -1.76 6.35
N ILE A 320 -2.80 -0.69 7.02
CA ILE A 320 -4.05 0.04 6.79
C ILE A 320 -3.69 1.50 6.51
N LEU A 321 -4.16 2.09 5.43
CA LEU A 321 -3.96 3.52 5.13
C LEU A 321 -5.29 4.26 5.29
N PHE A 322 -5.33 5.26 6.16
CA PHE A 322 -6.47 6.18 6.24
C PHE A 322 -6.31 7.35 5.27
N GLY A 323 -7.43 7.80 4.70
CA GLY A 323 -7.48 8.96 3.82
C GLY A 323 -6.94 10.25 4.45
N LYS A 324 -6.74 11.30 3.64
CA LYS A 324 -6.11 12.54 4.09
C LYS A 324 -6.98 13.35 5.05
N ASN A 325 -6.33 14.26 5.78
CA ASN A 325 -6.98 15.40 6.44
C ASN A 325 -6.76 16.65 5.60
N ALA A 326 -7.74 17.07 4.80
CA ALA A 326 -7.59 18.23 3.93
C ALA A 326 -7.45 19.53 4.74
N TRP A 327 -6.47 20.34 4.38
CA TRP A 327 -6.16 21.59 5.06
C TRP A 327 -7.09 22.74 4.68
N ASN A 328 -7.74 22.64 3.52
CA ASN A 328 -8.55 23.68 2.88
C ASN A 328 -10.03 23.31 2.76
N ILE A 329 -10.46 22.15 3.28
CA ILE A 329 -11.85 21.70 3.25
C ILE A 329 -12.26 21.36 4.68
N GLU A 330 -13.19 22.13 5.22
CA GLU A 330 -13.72 21.91 6.56
C GLU A 330 -14.38 20.52 6.64
N ASN A 331 -14.19 19.82 7.76
CA ASN A 331 -14.75 18.48 8.01
C ASN A 331 -14.30 17.35 7.07
N TYR A 332 -13.37 17.60 6.14
CA TYR A 332 -12.78 16.56 5.31
C TYR A 332 -11.51 15.99 5.95
N TYR A 333 -11.69 15.05 6.87
CA TYR A 333 -10.62 14.35 7.56
C TYR A 333 -11.00 12.90 7.85
N HIS A 334 -9.98 12.04 7.96
CA HIS A 334 -10.13 10.60 8.25
C HIS A 334 -9.29 10.14 9.45
N ILE A 335 -8.42 11.01 9.96
CA ILE A 335 -7.77 10.89 11.27
C ILE A 335 -8.28 12.02 12.17
N PRO A 336 -8.61 11.76 13.45
CA PRO A 336 -9.13 12.82 14.32
C PRO A 336 -8.03 13.83 14.66
N ILE A 337 -8.45 14.99 15.16
CA ILE A 337 -7.57 16.02 15.74
C ILE A 337 -7.83 16.11 17.25
N PRO A 338 -6.88 16.62 18.06
CA PRO A 338 -7.09 16.77 19.50
C PRO A 338 -8.41 17.48 19.85
N GLY A 339 -9.19 16.86 20.73
CA GLY A 339 -10.52 17.36 21.12
C GLY A 339 -11.68 16.88 20.25
N HIS A 340 -11.42 16.24 19.10
CA HIS A 340 -12.47 15.58 18.31
C HIS A 340 -13.09 14.42 19.12
N PRO A 341 -14.41 14.16 19.06
CA PRO A 341 -15.07 13.07 19.81
C PRO A 341 -14.45 11.67 19.62
N ALA A 342 -13.88 11.41 18.45
CA ALA A 342 -13.20 10.14 18.13
C ALA A 342 -11.71 10.08 18.55
N SER A 343 -11.14 11.12 19.18
CA SER A 343 -9.71 11.14 19.53
C SER A 343 -9.35 10.08 20.55
N GLU A 344 -10.20 9.88 21.56
CA GLU A 344 -9.99 8.85 22.59
C GLU A 344 -10.11 7.44 22.00
N ASP A 345 -11.03 7.25 21.06
CA ASP A 345 -11.18 5.98 20.34
C ASP A 345 -9.98 5.66 19.46
N PHE A 346 -9.49 6.65 18.72
CA PHE A 346 -8.28 6.50 17.93
C PHE A 346 -7.05 6.22 18.80
N LEU A 347 -6.92 6.85 19.97
CA LEU A 347 -5.85 6.54 20.92
C LEU A 347 -5.94 5.09 21.39
N LYS A 348 -7.13 4.60 21.77
CA LYS A 348 -7.35 3.19 22.13
C LYS A 348 -6.95 2.26 21.00
N PHE A 349 -7.34 2.58 19.76
CA PHE A 349 -6.96 1.82 18.57
C PHE A 349 -5.43 1.78 18.38
N VAL A 350 -4.77 2.93 18.49
CA VAL A 350 -3.31 3.03 18.36
C VAL A 350 -2.59 2.29 19.48
N GLU A 351 -3.12 2.26 20.71
CA GLU A 351 -2.49 1.59 21.86
C GLU A 351 -2.44 0.07 21.72
N ILE A 352 -3.32 -0.53 20.92
CA ILE A 352 -3.33 -1.96 20.62
C ILE A 352 -1.93 -2.41 20.16
N PRO A 353 -1.30 -3.42 20.78
CA PRO A 353 0.07 -3.84 20.45
C PRO A 353 0.29 -4.22 18.99
N ARG A 354 -0.74 -4.78 18.34
CA ARG A 354 -0.70 -5.16 16.92
C ARG A 354 -0.88 -3.99 15.95
N ILE A 355 -1.24 -2.79 16.40
CA ILE A 355 -1.25 -1.58 15.56
C ILE A 355 0.11 -0.90 15.69
N LEU A 356 0.83 -0.83 14.58
CA LEU A 356 2.22 -0.38 14.54
C LEU A 356 2.30 1.06 14.03
N THR A 357 2.64 1.99 14.90
CA THR A 357 3.15 3.33 14.59
C THR A 357 4.67 3.30 14.45
N CYS A 358 5.33 4.40 14.07
CA CYS A 358 6.77 4.45 13.87
C CYS A 358 7.57 3.95 15.10
N ASN A 359 7.25 4.39 16.33
CA ASN A 359 7.98 3.93 17.52
C ASN A 359 7.73 2.46 17.86
N LYS A 360 6.69 1.84 17.28
CA LYS A 360 6.36 0.42 17.44
C LYS A 360 6.96 -0.47 16.35
N LEU A 361 7.66 0.10 15.37
CA LEU A 361 8.43 -0.69 14.42
C LEU A 361 9.68 -1.20 15.15
N ASP A 362 9.84 -2.53 15.25
CA ASP A 362 11.10 -3.06 15.78
C ASP A 362 12.21 -2.71 14.80
N ASN A 363 13.28 -2.15 15.37
CA ASN A 363 14.58 -1.88 14.78
C ASN A 363 14.69 -0.56 14.00
N LYS A 364 15.28 0.44 14.70
CA LYS A 364 16.45 1.18 14.20
C LYS A 364 17.59 0.19 13.90
N GLY A 365 17.36 -0.70 12.94
CA GLY A 365 18.31 -1.73 12.51
C GLY A 365 19.29 -1.15 11.53
#